data_AF-A0A848Y3X5-F1
#
_entry.id   AF-A0A848Y3X5-F1
#
_cell.length_a   1.000
_cell.length_b   1.000
_cell.length_c   1.000
_cell.angle_alpha   90.00
_cell.angle_beta   90.00
_cell.angle_gamma   90.00
#
_symmetry.space_group_name_H-M   'P 1'
#
loop_
_entity.id
_entity.type
_entity.pdbx_description
1 polymer ?
#
loop_
_entity_poly.entity_id
_entity_poly.type
_entity_poly.pdbx_seq_one_letter_code
_entity_poly.pdbx_strand_id
1 'polypeptide(L)'
;MATLTQTAPSTATVEGRAYPAGHAPVHNYLREPGPGPDVRGFRRYWAITKEWATTVDHKRIGIMYLISVAFFFSVGGILALLVRAELFTVGETIMTAETYNRIFTMHGVVMVFLFIIPSIPAALSNFVLPLMIGAKDVAFPRLNLMSFYIYVAGTMLAVASIWTGGVDTGWTFYTPYSKETGTFVLAMGLGVFVAGFSSILTGLNFIVTIHKMRAPGMTWNRMPLFLWSIYATSIVQILATPVIGITMLLLALERILSIGIFDPALGGDP
;
A
#
# COMPACT_ATOMS: atom_id res chain seq x y z
N MET A 1 57.96 -45.53 41.57
CA MET A 1 58.57 -45.63 40.22
C MET A 1 57.62 -46.42 39.34
N ALA A 2 57.41 -46.01 38.07
CA ALA A 2 56.38 -46.42 37.10
C ALA A 2 55.07 -45.60 37.18
N THR A 3 55.00 -44.37 36.65
CA THR A 3 54.81 -43.95 35.24
C THR A 3 53.36 -44.10 34.77
N LEU A 4 52.61 -42.99 34.81
CA LEU A 4 51.27 -42.84 34.24
C LEU A 4 51.39 -42.60 32.73
N THR A 5 50.89 -43.53 31.91
CA THR A 5 50.78 -43.36 30.46
C THR A 5 49.48 -42.64 30.14
N GLN A 6 49.58 -41.39 29.67
CA GLN A 6 48.45 -40.59 29.21
C GLN A 6 48.04 -41.04 27.80
N THR A 7 46.86 -41.63 27.65
CA THR A 7 46.25 -41.96 26.35
C THR A 7 45.53 -40.74 25.78
N ALA A 8 45.84 -40.39 24.52
CA ALA A 8 45.22 -39.28 23.80
C ALA A 8 43.74 -39.57 23.47
N PRO A 9 42.87 -38.55 23.31
CA PRO A 9 41.46 -38.75 22.98
C PRO A 9 41.33 -39.25 21.54
N SER A 10 40.59 -40.36 21.34
CA SER A 10 40.23 -40.82 20.00
C SER A 10 39.27 -39.84 19.34
N THR A 11 39.59 -39.37 18.14
CA THR A 11 38.66 -38.66 17.27
C THR A 11 37.48 -39.57 16.94
N ALA A 12 36.37 -39.38 17.65
CA ALA A 12 35.10 -39.99 17.30
C ALA A 12 34.62 -39.37 15.97
N THR A 13 34.77 -40.12 14.89
CA THR A 13 34.08 -39.86 13.63
C THR A 13 32.58 -39.92 13.90
N VAL A 14 31.92 -38.77 13.81
CA VAL A 14 30.45 -38.70 13.83
C VAL A 14 29.95 -39.36 12.55
N GLU A 15 29.58 -40.64 12.65
CA GLU A 15 28.90 -41.36 11.60
C GLU A 15 27.63 -40.59 11.20
N GLY A 16 27.56 -40.24 9.91
CA GLY A 16 26.45 -39.50 9.34
C GLY A 16 25.15 -40.28 9.45
N ARG A 17 24.18 -39.74 10.18
CA ARG A 17 22.77 -40.14 9.99
C ARG A 17 22.36 -39.73 8.59
N ALA A 18 22.15 -40.71 7.72
CA ALA A 18 21.51 -40.50 6.43
C ALA A 18 20.11 -39.93 6.64
N TYR A 19 19.88 -38.71 6.15
CA TYR A 19 18.54 -38.13 6.07
C TYR A 19 17.74 -38.85 4.96
N PRO A 20 16.44 -39.11 5.14
CA PRO A 20 15.61 -39.70 4.09
C PRO A 20 15.61 -38.79 2.85
N ALA A 21 15.89 -39.40 1.69
CA ALA A 21 15.94 -38.74 0.40
C ALA A 21 14.58 -38.09 0.07
N GLY A 22 14.50 -36.77 0.23
CA GLY A 22 13.28 -36.01 -0.06
C GLY A 22 13.18 -34.67 0.68
N HIS A 23 13.97 -34.44 1.74
CA HIS A 23 14.02 -33.16 2.42
C HIS A 23 15.34 -32.44 2.07
N ALA A 24 15.26 -31.42 1.23
CA ALA A 24 16.38 -30.51 1.06
C ALA A 24 16.67 -29.84 2.42
N PRO A 25 17.92 -29.80 2.90
CA PRO A 25 18.25 -29.19 4.18
C PRO A 25 17.85 -27.70 4.18
N VAL A 26 17.24 -27.27 5.28
CA VAL A 26 16.75 -25.89 5.53
C VAL A 26 17.84 -24.83 5.33
N HIS A 27 19.11 -25.24 5.38
CA HIS A 27 20.26 -24.35 5.22
C HIS A 27 20.45 -23.79 3.81
N ASN A 28 19.72 -24.30 2.80
CA ASN A 28 19.85 -23.84 1.40
C ASN A 28 19.14 -22.52 1.08
N TYR A 29 18.29 -21.97 1.96
CA TYR A 29 17.67 -20.65 1.74
C TYR A 29 18.58 -19.47 2.08
N LEU A 30 19.67 -19.72 2.81
CA LEU A 30 20.71 -18.74 3.16
C LEU A 30 21.97 -18.91 2.30
N ARG A 31 21.92 -19.75 1.25
CA ARG A 31 23.03 -19.81 0.31
C ARG A 31 23.06 -18.46 -0.38
N GLU A 32 24.05 -17.63 0.00
CA GLU A 32 24.36 -16.43 -0.75
C GLU A 32 24.42 -16.84 -2.23
N PRO A 33 23.77 -16.09 -3.14
CA PRO A 33 23.89 -16.39 -4.55
C PRO A 33 25.38 -16.48 -4.84
N GLY A 34 25.86 -17.70 -5.17
CA GLY A 34 27.25 -17.91 -5.55
C GLY A 34 27.60 -16.89 -6.60
N PRO A 35 28.84 -16.36 -6.63
CA PRO A 35 29.17 -15.18 -7.42
C PRO A 35 28.74 -15.44 -8.85
N GLY A 36 27.60 -14.84 -9.23
CA GLY A 36 27.12 -14.88 -10.58
C GLY A 36 28.18 -14.27 -11.48
N PRO A 37 28.15 -14.56 -12.79
CA PRO A 37 29.14 -14.00 -13.72
C PRO A 37 29.29 -12.50 -13.46
N ASP A 38 30.54 -11.97 -13.47
CA ASP A 38 30.87 -10.57 -13.22
C ASP A 38 30.10 -9.63 -14.17
N VAL A 39 28.83 -9.36 -13.86
CA VAL A 39 28.00 -8.38 -14.55
C VAL A 39 28.17 -7.04 -13.85
N ARG A 40 29.30 -6.40 -14.11
CA ARG A 40 29.48 -4.98 -13.78
C ARG A 40 28.42 -4.14 -14.51
N GLY A 41 27.78 -3.22 -13.78
CA GLY A 41 26.92 -2.17 -14.32
C GLY A 41 25.47 -2.57 -14.62
N PHE A 42 24.83 -1.80 -15.51
CA PHE A 42 23.40 -1.74 -15.83
C PHE A 42 22.63 -3.07 -15.78
N ARG A 43 23.20 -4.20 -16.23
CA ARG A 43 22.54 -5.51 -16.21
C ARG A 43 22.20 -6.00 -14.80
N ARG A 44 23.05 -5.72 -13.80
CA ARG A 44 22.77 -6.07 -12.40
C ARG A 44 21.63 -5.24 -11.83
N TYR A 45 21.63 -3.93 -12.06
CA TYR A 45 20.55 -3.04 -11.64
C TYR A 45 19.22 -3.41 -12.31
N TRP A 46 19.25 -3.68 -13.62
CA TRP A 46 18.07 -4.14 -14.36
C TRP A 46 17.52 -5.46 -13.81
N ALA A 47 18.38 -6.44 -13.52
CA ALA A 47 17.97 -7.71 -12.94
C ALA A 47 17.28 -7.52 -11.58
N ILE A 48 17.85 -6.68 -10.71
CA ILE A 48 17.27 -6.35 -9.39
C ILE A 48 15.92 -5.65 -9.59
N THR A 49 15.86 -4.58 -10.38
CA THR A 49 14.60 -3.84 -10.61
C THR A 49 13.51 -4.76 -11.17
N LYS A 50 13.86 -5.64 -12.12
CA LYS A 50 12.92 -6.62 -12.66
C LYS A 50 12.43 -7.59 -11.58
N GLU A 51 13.34 -8.09 -10.74
CA GLU A 51 13.03 -9.01 -9.64
C GLU A 51 12.03 -8.41 -8.64
N TRP A 52 12.20 -7.14 -8.28
CA TRP A 52 11.27 -6.41 -7.40
C TRP A 52 9.97 -6.07 -8.12
N ALA A 53 10.03 -5.61 -9.37
CA ALA A 53 8.85 -5.24 -10.15
C ALA A 53 7.92 -6.44 -10.42
N THR A 54 8.46 -7.65 -10.60
CA THR A 54 7.65 -8.84 -10.89
C THR A 54 7.51 -9.78 -9.69
N THR A 55 7.78 -9.30 -8.46
CA THR A 55 7.73 -10.15 -7.27
C THR A 55 6.29 -10.51 -6.88
N VAL A 56 6.10 -11.74 -6.40
CA VAL A 56 4.83 -12.18 -5.81
C VAL A 56 4.91 -12.36 -4.31
N ASP A 57 6.10 -12.18 -3.71
CA ASP A 57 6.28 -12.33 -2.26
C ASP A 57 5.58 -11.19 -1.52
N HIS A 58 4.60 -11.54 -0.67
CA HIS A 58 3.87 -10.60 0.18
C HIS A 58 4.78 -9.68 1.01
N LYS A 59 5.98 -10.14 1.41
CA LYS A 59 6.94 -9.32 2.17
C LYS A 59 7.51 -8.19 1.32
N ARG A 60 7.92 -8.50 0.09
CA ARG A 60 8.47 -7.51 -0.85
C ARG A 60 7.40 -6.53 -1.29
N ILE A 61 6.19 -7.01 -1.57
CA ILE A 61 5.03 -6.15 -1.89
C ILE A 61 4.72 -5.22 -0.71
N GLY A 62 4.70 -5.74 0.52
CA GLY A 62 4.53 -4.93 1.73
C GLY A 62 5.61 -3.85 1.88
N ILE A 63 6.87 -4.17 1.59
CA ILE A 63 7.98 -3.18 1.58
C ILE A 63 7.78 -2.14 0.49
N MET A 64 7.36 -2.53 -0.72
CA MET A 64 7.08 -1.59 -1.81
C MET A 64 5.97 -0.61 -1.44
N TYR A 65 4.89 -1.09 -0.82
CA TYR A 65 3.87 -0.22 -0.24
C TYR A 65 4.46 0.67 0.86
N LEU A 66 5.24 0.12 1.79
CA LEU A 66 5.83 0.87 2.90
C LEU A 66 6.69 2.04 2.42
N ILE A 67 7.53 1.81 1.41
CA ILE A 67 8.36 2.86 0.80
C ILE A 67 7.47 3.95 0.18
N SER A 68 6.46 3.56 -0.60
CA SER A 68 5.54 4.52 -1.23
C SER A 68 4.80 5.36 -0.19
N VAL A 69 4.21 4.74 0.84
CA VAL A 69 3.46 5.47 1.86
C VAL A 69 4.37 6.33 2.73
N ALA A 70 5.60 5.91 3.01
CA ALA A 70 6.58 6.72 3.75
C ALA A 70 7.02 7.97 2.94
N PHE A 71 7.16 7.84 1.63
CA PHE A 71 7.38 8.97 0.73
C PHE A 71 6.21 9.96 0.80
N PHE A 72 4.97 9.50 0.62
CA PHE A 72 3.80 10.38 0.68
C PHE A 72 3.52 10.95 2.06
N PHE A 73 3.85 10.23 3.14
CA PHE A 73 3.82 10.77 4.49
C PHE A 73 4.75 11.98 4.63
N SER A 74 5.97 11.87 4.09
CA SER A 74 6.94 12.96 4.12
C SER A 74 6.45 14.17 3.31
N VAL A 75 5.89 13.94 2.12
CA VAL A 75 5.28 14.98 1.28
C VAL A 75 4.11 15.65 2.01
N GLY A 76 3.17 14.87 2.53
CA GLY A 76 2.02 15.37 3.27
C GLY A 76 2.41 16.14 4.54
N GLY A 77 3.46 15.70 5.24
CA GLY A 77 4.03 16.40 6.39
C GLY A 77 4.62 17.76 6.03
N ILE A 78 5.37 17.86 4.92
CA ILE A 78 5.89 19.14 4.43
C ILE A 78 4.74 20.10 4.09
N LEU A 79 3.72 19.62 3.37
CA LEU A 79 2.55 20.45 3.05
C LEU A 79 1.82 20.93 4.31
N ALA A 80 1.72 20.08 5.34
CA ALA A 80 1.14 20.46 6.63
C ALA A 80 1.94 21.57 7.32
N LEU A 81 3.27 21.47 7.29
CA LEU A 81 4.16 22.49 7.85
C LEU A 81 4.04 23.82 7.10
N LEU A 82 3.89 23.80 5.78
CA LEU A 82 3.64 25.01 4.99
C LEU A 82 2.32 25.70 5.38
N VAL A 83 1.24 24.92 5.52
CA VAL A 83 -0.05 25.44 6.01
C VAL A 83 0.10 26.07 7.40
N ARG A 84 0.84 25.40 8.30
CA ARG A 84 1.06 25.90 9.66
C ARG A 84 1.98 27.12 9.71
N ALA A 85 2.94 27.22 8.79
CA ALA A 85 3.82 28.37 8.66
C ALA A 85 3.04 29.62 8.20
N GLU A 86 2.12 29.48 7.24
CA GLU A 86 1.24 30.60 6.83
C GLU A 86 0.39 31.12 7.99
N LEU A 87 -0.15 30.19 8.80
CA LEU A 87 -1.01 30.52 9.94
C LEU A 87 -0.25 31.00 11.19
N PHE A 88 1.06 31.23 11.11
CA PHE A 88 1.86 31.63 12.27
C PHE A 88 1.60 33.09 12.67
N THR A 89 1.23 33.95 11.72
CA THR A 89 0.83 35.34 11.97
C THR A 89 -0.47 35.67 11.24
N VAL A 90 -1.15 36.74 11.65
CA VAL A 90 -2.38 37.20 11.01
C VAL A 90 -2.05 37.95 9.72
N GLY A 91 -2.75 37.62 8.63
CA GLY A 91 -2.55 38.22 7.31
C GLY A 91 -1.78 37.30 6.37
N GLU A 92 -1.62 37.72 5.11
CA GLU A 92 -0.87 36.98 4.10
C GLU A 92 0.63 37.05 4.40
N THR A 93 1.31 35.89 4.43
CA THR A 93 2.74 35.81 4.77
C THR A 93 3.60 35.18 3.68
N ILE A 94 3.42 33.89 3.42
CA ILE A 94 4.19 33.09 2.47
C ILE A 94 3.37 32.65 1.25
N MET A 95 2.04 32.69 1.34
CA MET A 95 1.15 32.27 0.27
C MET A 95 -0.17 33.04 0.24
N THR A 96 -0.69 33.31 -0.96
CA THR A 96 -2.04 33.88 -1.16
C THR A 96 -3.12 32.91 -0.69
N ALA A 97 -4.35 33.40 -0.47
CA ALA A 97 -5.49 32.56 -0.09
C ALA A 97 -5.78 31.40 -1.08
N GLU A 98 -5.62 31.64 -2.39
CA GLU A 98 -5.77 30.60 -3.42
C GLU A 98 -4.69 29.52 -3.29
N THR A 99 -3.45 29.93 -3.07
CA THR A 99 -2.31 29.02 -2.88
C THR A 99 -2.47 28.21 -1.60
N TYR A 100 -2.98 28.83 -0.53
CA TYR A 100 -3.31 28.15 0.72
C TYR A 100 -4.35 27.04 0.50
N ASN A 101 -5.46 27.34 -0.19
CA ASN A 101 -6.50 26.35 -0.48
C ASN A 101 -5.97 25.17 -1.30
N ARG A 102 -5.07 25.44 -2.27
CA ARG A 102 -4.40 24.40 -3.04
C ARG A 102 -3.51 23.51 -2.17
N ILE A 103 -2.61 24.09 -1.37
CA ILE A 103 -1.70 23.33 -0.51
C ILE A 103 -2.48 22.53 0.55
N PHE A 104 -3.51 23.13 1.15
CA PHE A 104 -4.39 22.46 2.12
C PHE A 104 -5.09 21.25 1.48
N THR A 105 -5.63 21.42 0.28
CA THR A 105 -6.28 20.35 -0.48
C THR A 105 -5.29 19.23 -0.81
N MET A 106 -4.10 19.58 -1.31
CA MET A 106 -3.03 18.62 -1.60
C MET A 106 -2.62 17.84 -0.36
N HIS A 107 -2.45 18.50 0.80
CA HIS A 107 -2.15 17.84 2.07
C HIS A 107 -3.22 16.79 2.40
N GLY A 108 -4.49 17.18 2.39
CA GLY A 108 -5.60 16.29 2.73
C GLY A 108 -5.67 15.08 1.81
N VAL A 109 -5.58 15.28 0.49
CA VAL A 109 -5.62 14.20 -0.50
C VAL A 109 -4.44 13.24 -0.33
N VAL A 110 -3.21 13.78 -0.23
CA VAL A 110 -2.00 12.96 -0.08
C VAL A 110 -2.07 12.14 1.20
N MET A 111 -2.48 12.76 2.31
CA MET A 111 -2.55 12.06 3.60
C MET A 111 -3.66 11.01 3.63
N VAL A 112 -4.87 11.30 3.15
CA VAL A 112 -5.98 10.34 3.20
C VAL A 112 -5.76 9.20 2.21
N PHE A 113 -5.57 9.51 0.93
CA PHE A 113 -5.62 8.51 -0.13
C PHE A 113 -4.28 7.83 -0.40
N LEU A 114 -3.16 8.56 -0.27
CA LEU A 114 -1.85 8.04 -0.63
C LEU A 114 -1.06 7.51 0.57
N PHE A 115 -1.41 7.93 1.79
CA PHE A 115 -0.78 7.47 3.02
C PHE A 115 -1.71 6.64 3.92
N ILE A 116 -2.76 7.22 4.51
CA ILE A 116 -3.59 6.59 5.55
C ILE A 116 -4.24 5.30 5.04
N ILE A 117 -5.00 5.38 3.94
CA ILE A 117 -5.73 4.23 3.38
C ILE A 117 -4.80 3.03 3.06
N PRO A 118 -3.65 3.21 2.37
CA PRO A 118 -2.74 2.11 2.09
C PRO A 118 -1.78 1.74 3.25
N SER A 119 -1.58 2.58 4.27
CA SER A 119 -0.56 2.37 5.31
C SER A 119 -0.69 1.05 6.07
N ILE A 120 -1.71 0.90 6.90
CA ILE A 120 -1.92 -0.33 7.68
C ILE A 120 -2.46 -1.45 6.79
N PRO A 121 -3.53 -1.25 5.99
CA PRO A 121 -4.09 -2.33 5.20
C PRO A 121 -3.10 -2.85 4.17
N ALA A 122 -2.54 -2.00 3.30
CA ALA A 122 -1.73 -2.50 2.20
C ALA A 122 -0.25 -2.69 2.58
N ALA A 123 0.39 -1.79 3.33
CA ALA A 123 1.82 -1.96 3.66
C ALA A 123 2.03 -2.97 4.79
N LEU A 124 1.45 -2.70 5.96
CA LEU A 124 1.72 -3.50 7.16
C LEU A 124 1.06 -4.89 7.09
N SER A 125 -0.19 -4.97 6.62
CA SER A 125 -0.91 -6.25 6.61
C SER A 125 -0.33 -7.22 5.59
N ASN A 126 0.14 -6.75 4.42
CA ASN A 126 0.85 -7.63 3.48
C ASN A 126 2.05 -8.31 4.13
N PHE A 127 2.79 -7.60 4.97
CA PHE A 127 3.94 -8.18 5.66
C PHE A 127 3.52 -9.12 6.79
N VAL A 128 2.62 -8.66 7.65
CA VAL A 128 2.34 -9.29 8.96
C VAL A 128 1.27 -10.38 8.89
N LEU A 129 0.27 -10.24 8.02
CA LEU A 129 -0.90 -11.13 8.00
C LEU A 129 -0.51 -12.59 7.73
N PRO A 130 0.23 -12.95 6.66
CA PRO A 130 0.58 -14.35 6.41
C PRO A 130 1.42 -14.94 7.53
N LEU A 131 2.32 -14.14 8.13
CA LEU A 131 3.17 -14.56 9.24
C LEU A 131 2.35 -14.90 10.49
N MET A 132 1.41 -14.04 10.87
CA MET A 132 0.60 -14.22 12.07
C MET A 132 -0.40 -15.38 11.96
N ILE A 133 -0.89 -15.71 10.76
CA ILE A 133 -1.77 -16.88 10.56
C ILE A 133 -1.00 -18.18 10.30
N GLY A 134 0.33 -18.13 10.17
CA GLY A 134 1.16 -19.28 9.81
C GLY A 134 1.03 -19.74 8.35
N ALA A 135 0.67 -18.83 7.44
CA ALA A 135 0.62 -19.08 6.01
C ALA A 135 1.95 -18.76 5.33
N LYS A 136 2.24 -19.44 4.21
CA LYS A 136 3.43 -19.16 3.39
C LYS A 136 3.34 -17.84 2.63
N ASP A 137 2.14 -17.47 2.22
CA ASP A 137 1.83 -16.30 1.40
C ASP A 137 0.33 -15.96 1.51
N VAL A 138 -0.13 -14.92 0.82
CA VAL A 138 -1.54 -14.58 0.65
C VAL A 138 -2.26 -15.49 -0.35
N ALA A 139 -3.60 -15.48 -0.34
CA ALA A 139 -4.43 -16.34 -1.18
C ALA A 139 -4.22 -16.13 -2.69
N PHE A 140 -4.05 -14.88 -3.11
CA PHE A 140 -3.86 -14.51 -4.51
C PHE A 140 -2.59 -13.65 -4.69
N PRO A 141 -1.39 -14.25 -4.76
CA PRO A 141 -0.13 -13.50 -4.81
C PRO A 141 0.00 -12.56 -6.03
N ARG A 142 -0.49 -12.98 -7.20
CA ARG A 142 -0.49 -12.13 -8.42
C ARG A 142 -1.47 -10.97 -8.32
N LEU A 143 -2.64 -11.20 -7.72
CA LEU A 143 -3.64 -10.16 -7.47
C LEU A 143 -3.08 -9.11 -6.49
N ASN A 144 -2.29 -9.56 -5.53
CA ASN A 144 -1.61 -8.70 -4.58
C ASN A 144 -0.64 -7.73 -5.26
N LEU A 145 0.20 -8.24 -6.17
CA LEU A 145 1.10 -7.41 -6.97
C LEU A 145 0.31 -6.45 -7.87
N MET A 146 -0.76 -6.94 -8.50
CA MET A 146 -1.63 -6.10 -9.33
C MET A 146 -2.26 -4.96 -8.52
N SER A 147 -2.67 -5.24 -7.28
CA SER A 147 -3.20 -4.22 -6.36
C SER A 147 -2.18 -3.11 -6.12
N PHE A 148 -0.90 -3.45 -5.91
CA PHE A 148 0.16 -2.44 -5.80
C PHE A 148 0.26 -1.56 -7.03
N TYR A 149 0.25 -2.14 -8.23
CA TYR A 149 0.35 -1.36 -9.46
C TYR A 149 -0.88 -0.50 -9.75
N ILE A 150 -2.08 -0.96 -9.38
CA ILE A 150 -3.29 -0.14 -9.45
C ILE A 150 -3.18 1.06 -8.50
N TYR A 151 -2.64 0.86 -7.30
CA TYR A 151 -2.36 1.96 -6.37
C TYR A 151 -1.35 2.95 -6.97
N VAL A 152 -0.26 2.47 -7.57
CA VAL A 152 0.72 3.33 -8.24
C VAL A 152 0.08 4.09 -9.41
N ALA A 153 -0.74 3.44 -10.23
CA ALA A 153 -1.42 4.09 -11.35
C ALA A 153 -2.39 5.20 -10.88
N GLY A 154 -3.21 4.90 -9.87
CA GLY A 154 -4.12 5.91 -9.28
C GLY A 154 -3.36 7.07 -8.65
N THR A 155 -2.25 6.77 -7.97
CA THR A 155 -1.33 7.77 -7.41
C THR A 155 -0.75 8.67 -8.49
N MET A 156 -0.27 8.10 -9.59
CA MET A 156 0.30 8.89 -10.70
C MET A 156 -0.75 9.81 -11.33
N LEU A 157 -2.00 9.36 -11.47
CA LEU A 157 -3.11 10.20 -11.93
C LEU A 157 -3.43 11.34 -10.95
N ALA A 158 -3.48 11.04 -9.64
CA ALA A 158 -3.71 12.04 -8.60
C ALA A 158 -2.57 13.08 -8.58
N VAL A 159 -1.31 12.64 -8.64
CA VAL A 159 -0.14 13.55 -8.69
C VAL A 159 -0.12 14.37 -9.98
N ALA A 160 -0.50 13.79 -11.12
CA ALA A 160 -0.60 14.53 -12.37
C ALA A 160 -1.64 15.67 -12.27
N SER A 161 -2.79 15.41 -11.65
CA SER A 161 -3.83 16.44 -11.44
C SER A 161 -3.36 17.60 -10.55
N ILE A 162 -2.50 17.30 -9.57
CA ILE A 162 -1.86 18.30 -8.72
C ILE A 162 -0.92 19.18 -9.55
N TRP A 163 -0.15 18.58 -10.46
CA TRP A 163 0.88 19.26 -11.24
C TRP A 163 0.34 20.14 -12.38
N THR A 164 -0.78 19.75 -13.01
CA THR A 164 -1.31 20.44 -14.21
C THR A 164 -2.15 21.68 -13.92
N GLY A 165 -2.67 21.83 -12.71
CA GLY A 165 -3.43 23.03 -12.32
C GLY A 165 -3.99 23.03 -10.90
N GLY A 166 -3.60 22.06 -10.07
CA GLY A 166 -4.01 21.97 -8.68
C GLY A 166 -5.48 21.63 -8.47
N VAL A 167 -5.83 21.39 -7.21
CA VAL A 167 -7.21 21.24 -6.73
C VAL A 167 -7.33 22.10 -5.48
N ASP A 168 -8.42 22.86 -5.35
CA ASP A 168 -8.62 23.89 -4.33
C ASP A 168 -9.89 23.70 -3.49
N THR A 169 -10.57 22.57 -3.68
CA THR A 169 -11.90 22.28 -3.13
C THR A 169 -11.87 21.50 -1.82
N GLY A 170 -10.69 21.32 -1.21
CA GLY A 170 -10.48 20.39 -0.11
C GLY A 170 -10.49 18.92 -0.58
N TRP A 171 -10.15 18.00 0.34
CA TRP A 171 -10.04 16.57 0.02
C TRP A 171 -11.39 15.86 -0.14
N THR A 172 -12.49 16.50 0.28
CA THR A 172 -13.85 15.95 0.22
C THR A 172 -14.61 16.28 -1.06
N PHE A 173 -14.11 17.25 -1.85
CA PHE A 173 -14.68 17.64 -3.15
C PHE A 173 -16.18 18.01 -3.11
N TYR A 174 -16.62 18.76 -2.08
CA TYR A 174 -18.02 19.14 -1.92
C TYR A 174 -18.60 19.89 -3.13
N THR A 175 -19.78 19.44 -3.56
CA THR A 175 -20.69 20.16 -4.46
C THR A 175 -21.33 21.35 -3.73
N PRO A 176 -21.64 22.46 -4.42
CA PRO A 176 -21.45 22.70 -5.86
C PRO A 176 -20.05 23.18 -6.23
N TYR A 177 -19.19 23.57 -5.28
CA TYR A 177 -17.90 24.19 -5.59
C TYR A 177 -16.97 23.30 -6.44
N SER A 178 -16.99 21.99 -6.20
CA SER A 178 -16.24 21.01 -7.00
C SER A 178 -16.69 20.89 -8.46
N LYS A 179 -17.93 21.27 -8.76
CA LYS A 179 -18.50 21.34 -10.11
C LYS A 179 -18.11 22.63 -10.81
N GLU A 180 -18.21 23.75 -10.10
CA GLU A 180 -18.02 25.10 -10.63
C GLU A 180 -16.55 25.48 -10.82
N THR A 181 -15.64 24.92 -10.03
CA THR A 181 -14.21 25.24 -10.12
C THR A 181 -13.60 24.82 -11.47
N GLY A 182 -12.78 25.67 -12.07
CA GLY A 182 -12.01 25.32 -13.28
C GLY A 182 -10.86 24.33 -13.03
N THR A 183 -10.67 23.85 -11.79
CA THR A 183 -9.54 23.01 -11.39
C THR A 183 -9.71 21.53 -11.75
N PHE A 184 -8.62 20.76 -11.61
CA PHE A 184 -8.51 19.37 -12.07
C PHE A 184 -9.18 18.35 -11.12
N VAL A 185 -10.29 18.71 -10.47
CA VAL A 185 -11.03 17.86 -9.51
C VAL A 185 -11.42 16.51 -10.10
N LEU A 186 -11.89 16.47 -11.36
CA LEU A 186 -12.27 15.19 -11.99
C LEU A 186 -11.07 14.27 -12.23
N ALA A 187 -9.91 14.83 -12.61
CA ALA A 187 -8.71 14.03 -12.80
C ALA A 187 -8.20 13.49 -11.46
N MET A 188 -8.29 14.30 -10.39
CA MET A 188 -8.01 13.87 -9.03
C MET A 188 -8.95 12.75 -8.57
N GLY A 189 -10.27 12.94 -8.76
CA GLY A 189 -11.29 11.96 -8.44
C GLY A 189 -11.10 10.64 -9.19
N LEU A 190 -10.69 10.70 -10.46
CA LEU A 190 -10.33 9.51 -11.23
C LEU A 190 -9.11 8.79 -10.64
N GLY A 191 -8.06 9.52 -10.24
CA GLY A 191 -6.89 8.94 -9.59
C GLY A 191 -7.25 8.24 -8.27
N VAL A 192 -8.06 8.89 -7.44
CA VAL A 192 -8.61 8.32 -6.20
C VAL A 192 -9.47 7.08 -6.48
N PHE A 193 -10.32 7.12 -7.50
CA PHE A 193 -11.16 6.00 -7.90
C PHE A 193 -10.33 4.78 -8.34
N VAL A 194 -9.31 4.98 -9.17
CA VAL A 194 -8.39 3.92 -9.58
C VAL A 194 -7.66 3.35 -8.37
N ALA A 195 -7.13 4.19 -7.47
CA ALA A 195 -6.52 3.73 -6.22
C ALA A 195 -7.51 2.97 -5.32
N GLY A 196 -8.80 3.28 -5.38
CA GLY A 196 -9.87 2.55 -4.71
C GLY A 196 -9.94 1.07 -5.10
N PHE A 197 -9.76 0.73 -6.38
CA PHE A 197 -9.72 -0.67 -6.82
C PHE A 197 -8.57 -1.45 -6.17
N SER A 198 -7.42 -0.81 -5.94
CA SER A 198 -6.32 -1.43 -5.19
C SER A 198 -6.78 -1.86 -3.80
N SER A 199 -7.56 -1.02 -3.11
CA SER A 199 -8.08 -1.30 -1.77
C SER A 199 -9.09 -2.46 -1.77
N ILE A 200 -10.00 -2.49 -2.74
CA ILE A 200 -11.01 -3.55 -2.88
C ILE A 200 -10.31 -4.91 -3.08
N LEU A 201 -9.34 -4.97 -4.00
CA LEU A 201 -8.61 -6.20 -4.31
C LEU A 201 -7.74 -6.67 -3.14
N THR A 202 -7.11 -5.73 -2.44
CA THR A 202 -6.35 -6.02 -1.22
C THR A 202 -7.25 -6.60 -0.13
N GLY A 203 -8.40 -5.96 0.14
CA GLY A 203 -9.38 -6.43 1.11
C GLY A 203 -9.92 -7.82 0.78
N LEU A 204 -10.30 -8.07 -0.48
CA LEU A 204 -10.74 -9.39 -0.95
C LEU A 204 -9.67 -10.46 -0.70
N ASN A 205 -8.42 -10.17 -1.07
CA ASN A 205 -7.31 -11.08 -0.91
C ASN A 205 -7.09 -11.46 0.56
N PHE A 206 -7.12 -10.48 1.48
CA PHE A 206 -6.95 -10.74 2.90
C PHE A 206 -8.12 -11.48 3.53
N ILE A 207 -9.36 -11.18 3.15
CA ILE A 207 -10.54 -11.95 3.59
C ILE A 207 -10.36 -13.43 3.24
N VAL A 208 -10.02 -13.73 1.98
CA VAL A 208 -9.82 -15.13 1.55
C VAL A 208 -8.64 -15.76 2.27
N THR A 209 -7.54 -15.03 2.45
CA THR A 209 -6.36 -15.50 3.17
C THR A 209 -6.69 -15.89 4.61
N ILE A 210 -7.41 -15.04 5.35
CA ILE A 210 -7.82 -15.33 6.74
C ILE A 210 -8.79 -16.51 6.80
N HIS A 211 -9.72 -16.64 5.84
CA HIS A 211 -10.69 -17.73 5.86
C HIS A 211 -10.09 -19.09 5.52
N LYS A 212 -9.15 -19.13 4.56
CA LYS A 212 -8.74 -20.37 3.90
C LYS A 212 -7.30 -20.81 4.22
N MET A 213 -6.46 -19.94 4.79
CA MET A 213 -5.02 -20.21 4.91
C MET A 213 -4.48 -20.18 6.35
N ARG A 214 -5.36 -20.12 7.35
CA ARG A 214 -4.94 -20.22 8.76
C ARG A 214 -4.29 -21.57 9.06
N ALA A 215 -3.27 -21.55 9.92
CA ALA A 215 -2.61 -22.75 10.40
C ALA A 215 -3.62 -23.72 11.07
N PRO A 216 -3.44 -25.04 10.92
CA PRO A 216 -4.29 -26.02 11.58
C PRO A 216 -4.37 -25.80 13.10
N GLY A 217 -5.58 -25.81 13.64
CA GLY A 217 -5.83 -25.56 15.08
C GLY A 217 -5.99 -24.09 15.48
N MET A 218 -5.82 -23.15 14.54
CA MET A 218 -6.13 -21.72 14.76
C MET A 218 -7.62 -21.45 14.51
N THR A 219 -8.41 -21.50 15.58
CA THR A 219 -9.83 -21.11 15.55
C THR A 219 -9.98 -19.58 15.54
N TRP A 220 -11.19 -19.09 15.22
CA TRP A 220 -11.49 -17.65 15.19
C TRP A 220 -11.16 -16.92 16.50
N ASN A 221 -11.45 -17.55 17.65
CA ASN A 221 -11.18 -16.97 18.97
C ASN A 221 -9.70 -17.03 19.40
N ARG A 222 -8.85 -17.67 18.59
CA ARG A 222 -7.40 -17.75 18.82
C ARG A 222 -6.60 -16.80 17.92
N MET A 223 -7.26 -16.07 17.03
CA MET A 223 -6.57 -15.09 16.19
C MET A 223 -6.21 -13.84 16.99
N PRO A 224 -4.99 -13.31 16.85
CA PRO A 224 -4.61 -12.01 17.42
C PRO A 224 -5.58 -10.88 17.04
N LEU A 225 -5.78 -9.92 17.94
CA LEU A 225 -6.66 -8.77 17.71
C LEU A 225 -6.26 -7.96 16.47
N PHE A 226 -4.97 -7.89 16.15
CA PHE A 226 -4.48 -7.23 14.95
C PHE A 226 -5.02 -7.88 13.65
N LEU A 227 -5.17 -9.21 13.62
CA LEU A 227 -5.77 -9.89 12.47
C LEU A 227 -7.27 -9.63 12.38
N TRP A 228 -7.96 -9.51 13.51
CA TRP A 228 -9.35 -9.08 13.55
C TRP A 228 -9.53 -7.66 13.02
N SER A 229 -8.63 -6.72 13.35
CA SER A 229 -8.69 -5.37 12.79
C SER A 229 -8.44 -5.39 11.27
N ILE A 230 -7.47 -6.17 10.79
CA ILE A 230 -7.24 -6.29 9.33
C ILE A 230 -8.47 -6.89 8.64
N TYR A 231 -9.08 -7.91 9.24
CA TYR A 231 -10.30 -8.52 8.71
C TYR A 231 -11.46 -7.51 8.63
N ALA A 232 -11.71 -6.75 9.69
CA ALA A 232 -12.73 -5.71 9.71
C ALA A 232 -12.46 -4.62 8.67
N THR A 233 -11.22 -4.12 8.58
CA THR A 233 -10.83 -3.13 7.56
C THR A 233 -10.99 -3.68 6.15
N SER A 234 -10.69 -4.95 5.92
CA SER A 234 -10.84 -5.60 4.61
C SER A 234 -12.32 -5.66 4.18
N ILE A 235 -13.24 -5.90 5.12
CA ILE A 235 -14.69 -5.83 4.85
C ILE A 235 -15.08 -4.39 4.47
N VAL A 236 -14.62 -3.40 5.22
CA VAL A 236 -14.90 -1.99 4.95
C VAL A 236 -14.38 -1.59 3.57
N GLN A 237 -13.18 -2.02 3.17
CA GLN A 237 -12.62 -1.72 1.85
C GLN A 237 -13.49 -2.27 0.70
N ILE A 238 -14.07 -3.46 0.86
CA ILE A 238 -14.93 -4.05 -0.19
C ILE A 238 -16.28 -3.33 -0.26
N LEU A 239 -16.83 -2.92 0.88
CA LEU A 239 -18.19 -2.35 0.93
C LEU A 239 -18.23 -0.83 0.75
N ALA A 240 -17.29 -0.09 1.34
CA ALA A 240 -17.31 1.37 1.38
C ALA A 240 -16.62 2.00 0.17
N THR A 241 -15.53 1.42 -0.33
CA THR A 241 -14.79 2.01 -1.47
C THR A 241 -15.63 2.13 -2.76
N PRO A 242 -16.53 1.19 -3.10
CA PRO A 242 -17.45 1.37 -4.23
C PRO A 242 -18.38 2.58 -4.09
N VAL A 243 -18.73 2.98 -2.86
CA VAL A 243 -19.58 4.16 -2.59
C VAL A 243 -18.86 5.45 -3.03
N ILE A 244 -17.56 5.57 -2.75
CA ILE A 244 -16.76 6.70 -3.23
C ILE A 244 -16.72 6.69 -4.76
N GLY A 245 -16.56 5.50 -5.36
CA GLY A 245 -16.52 5.34 -6.80
C GLY A 245 -17.80 5.76 -7.51
N ILE A 246 -18.97 5.39 -6.99
CA ILE A 246 -20.25 5.79 -7.61
C ILE A 246 -20.44 7.31 -7.50
N THR A 247 -20.12 7.94 -6.36
CA THR A 247 -20.27 9.41 -6.22
C THR A 247 -19.39 10.18 -7.21
N MET A 248 -18.14 9.74 -7.44
CA MET A 248 -17.27 10.34 -8.47
C MET A 248 -17.79 10.12 -9.89
N LEU A 249 -18.37 8.95 -10.18
CA LEU A 249 -19.01 8.67 -11.47
C LEU A 249 -20.22 9.59 -11.71
N LEU A 250 -21.08 9.75 -10.71
CA LEU A 250 -22.25 10.64 -10.80
C LEU A 250 -21.82 12.10 -11.02
N LEU A 251 -20.78 12.56 -10.32
CA LEU A 251 -20.22 13.91 -10.51
C LEU A 251 -19.65 14.08 -11.93
N ALA A 252 -18.95 13.08 -12.46
CA ALA A 252 -18.43 13.10 -13.82
C ALA A 252 -19.57 13.11 -14.87
N LEU A 253 -20.62 12.31 -14.66
CA LEU A 253 -21.79 12.28 -15.54
C LEU A 253 -22.53 13.62 -15.51
N GLU A 254 -22.73 14.22 -14.34
CA GLU A 254 -23.31 15.55 -14.21
C GLU A 254 -22.50 16.60 -14.96
N ARG A 255 -21.17 16.56 -14.89
CA ARG A 255 -20.32 17.54 -15.57
C ARG A 255 -20.26 17.37 -17.09
N ILE A 256 -20.35 16.13 -17.58
CA ILE A 256 -20.21 15.81 -19.02
C ILE A 256 -21.56 15.86 -19.73
N LEU A 257 -22.62 15.36 -19.08
CA LEU A 257 -23.96 15.21 -19.67
C LEU A 257 -24.95 16.27 -19.17
N SER A 258 -24.53 17.16 -18.24
CA SER A 258 -25.37 18.19 -17.64
C SER A 258 -26.66 17.64 -17.00
N ILE A 259 -26.57 16.45 -16.39
CA ILE A 259 -27.68 15.85 -15.62
C ILE A 259 -27.73 16.44 -14.21
N GLY A 260 -28.93 16.73 -13.70
CA GLY A 260 -29.12 17.39 -12.40
C GLY A 260 -29.19 16.42 -11.22
N ILE A 261 -28.07 15.80 -10.83
CA ILE A 261 -28.06 14.92 -9.65
C ILE A 261 -27.82 15.73 -8.38
N PHE A 262 -26.82 16.60 -8.41
CA PHE A 262 -26.40 17.47 -7.32
C PHE A 262 -26.77 18.94 -7.56
N ASP A 263 -27.36 19.28 -8.71
CA ASP A 263 -27.73 20.65 -9.07
C ASP A 263 -29.16 21.00 -8.61
N PRO A 264 -29.34 21.88 -7.62
CA PRO A 264 -30.68 22.30 -7.18
C PRO A 264 -31.50 22.96 -8.29
N ALA A 265 -30.86 23.60 -9.27
CA ALA A 265 -31.57 24.26 -10.37
C ALA A 265 -32.23 23.26 -11.33
N LEU A 266 -31.76 22.02 -11.34
CA LEU A 266 -32.32 20.91 -12.12
C LEU A 266 -33.11 19.92 -11.24
N GLY A 267 -33.33 20.25 -9.96
CA GLY A 267 -34.06 19.42 -8.99
C GLY A 267 -33.21 18.38 -8.25
N GLY A 268 -31.88 18.48 -8.34
CA GLY A 268 -30.91 17.64 -7.61
C GLY A 268 -30.72 18.05 -6.14
N ASP A 269 -30.02 17.20 -5.38
CA ASP A 269 -29.74 17.39 -3.95
C ASP A 269 -28.21 17.46 -3.72
N PRO A 270 -27.64 18.63 -3.37
CA PRO A 270 -26.20 18.89 -3.36
C PRO A 270 -25.40 18.27 -2.19
#